data_AF-A0A7Y6E4X4-F1
#
_entry.id   AF-A0A7Y6E4X4-F1
#
_cell.length_a   1.000
_cell.length_b   1.000
_cell.length_c   1.000
_cell.angle_alpha   90.00
_cell.angle_beta   90.00
_cell.angle_gamma   90.00
#
_symmetry.space_group_name_H-M   'P 1'
#
loop_
_entity.id
_entity.type
_entity.pdbx_description
1 polymer ?
#
loop_
_entity_poly.entity_id
_entity_poly.type
_entity_poly.pdbx_seq_one_letter_code
_entity_poly.pdbx_strand_id
1 'polypeptide(L)'
;MAKPLPPFSGDTTTCPKCSNTDAFTEYKPEGEPRSGFGAWGTDLPERLERRCARCGFIWEEQTNPPVEETEPDAAESPYFANLPDQP
;
A
#
# COMPACT_ATOMS: atom_id res chain seq x y z
N MET A 1 0.30 18.86 -16.28
CA MET A 1 0.95 17.62 -15.83
C MET A 1 0.32 17.24 -14.49
N ALA A 2 -0.24 16.05 -14.37
CA ALA A 2 -0.74 15.56 -13.09
C ALA A 2 0.44 15.43 -12.11
N LYS A 3 0.26 15.84 -10.86
CA LYS A 3 1.29 15.69 -9.83
C LYS A 3 1.43 14.19 -9.51
N PRO A 4 2.65 13.65 -9.40
CA PRO A 4 2.82 12.24 -9.01
C PRO A 4 2.20 12.02 -7.62
N LEU A 5 1.53 10.87 -7.47
CA LEU A 5 0.99 10.43 -6.19
C LEU A 5 2.13 10.20 -5.19
N PRO A 6 1.92 10.42 -3.88
CA PRO A 6 2.88 10.04 -2.86
C PRO A 6 3.05 8.50 -2.81
N PRO A 7 4.21 7.99 -2.39
CA PRO A 7 4.39 6.54 -2.19
C PRO A 7 3.43 6.00 -1.14
N PHE A 8 3.16 4.69 -1.17
CA PHE A 8 2.39 4.02 -0.12
C PHE A 8 3.05 4.25 1.24
N SER A 9 2.28 4.78 2.20
CA SER A 9 2.80 5.17 3.51
C SER A 9 2.86 4.02 4.52
N GLY A 10 2.50 2.80 4.10
CA GLY A 10 2.39 1.63 4.97
C GLY A 10 1.00 1.51 5.62
N ASP A 11 0.81 0.44 6.39
CA ASP A 11 -0.48 0.16 7.02
C ASP A 11 -0.84 1.17 8.11
N THR A 12 0.17 1.67 8.84
CA THR A 12 0.03 2.63 9.94
C THR A 12 0.21 4.07 9.45
N THR A 13 -0.76 4.58 8.70
CA THR A 13 -0.72 5.95 8.16
C THR A 13 -1.60 6.92 8.96
N THR A 14 -1.20 8.19 9.03
CA THR A 14 -1.96 9.23 9.73
C THR A 14 -2.77 10.05 8.75
N CYS A 15 -4.07 10.20 9.01
CA CYS A 15 -4.96 11.01 8.17
C CYS A 15 -4.46 12.47 8.11
N PRO A 16 -4.18 13.01 6.91
CA PRO A 16 -3.63 14.36 6.76
C PRO A 16 -4.64 15.47 7.12
N LYS A 17 -5.93 15.13 7.28
CA LYS A 17 -6.99 16.09 7.63
C LYS A 17 -7.30 16.17 9.12
N CYS A 18 -7.25 15.05 9.84
CA CYS A 18 -7.72 14.98 11.24
C CYS A 18 -6.79 14.22 12.20
N SER A 19 -5.64 13.76 11.71
CA SER A 19 -4.62 13.06 12.49
C SER A 19 -5.05 11.70 13.09
N ASN A 20 -6.15 11.11 12.63
CA ASN A 20 -6.52 9.74 12.99
C ASN A 20 -5.58 8.73 12.34
N THR A 21 -5.23 7.64 13.03
CA THR A 21 -4.29 6.60 12.55
C THR A 21 -4.95 5.49 11.75
N ASP A 22 -6.29 5.41 11.76
CA ASP A 22 -7.01 4.35 11.04
C ASP A 22 -7.52 4.85 9.69
N ALA A 23 -7.24 4.06 8.65
CA ALA A 23 -7.68 4.29 7.29
C ALA A 23 -7.97 2.97 6.56
N PHE A 24 -9.08 2.91 5.84
CA PHE A 24 -9.35 1.85 4.88
C PHE A 24 -8.54 2.09 3.60
N THR A 25 -8.05 1.02 2.99
CA THR A 25 -7.29 1.06 1.74
C THR A 25 -8.00 0.21 0.69
N GLU A 26 -8.16 0.75 -0.50
CA GLU A 26 -8.77 0.07 -1.64
C GLU A 26 -7.88 0.27 -2.87
N TYR A 27 -7.63 -0.81 -3.60
CA TYR A 27 -6.94 -0.73 -4.88
C TYR A 27 -7.88 -0.17 -5.95
N LYS A 28 -7.37 0.76 -6.77
CA LYS A 28 -8.08 1.33 -7.92
C LYS A 28 -7.25 1.12 -9.20
N PRO A 29 -7.74 0.33 -10.17
CA PRO A 29 -7.10 0.20 -11.47
C PRO A 29 -7.13 1.53 -12.24
N GLU A 30 -6.33 1.60 -13.29
CA GLU A 30 -6.27 2.75 -14.18
C GLU A 30 -7.67 3.13 -14.71
N GLY A 31 -7.97 4.42 -14.70
CA GLY A 31 -9.23 4.99 -15.15
C GLY A 31 -10.42 4.78 -14.21
N GLU A 32 -10.28 4.00 -13.13
CA GLU A 32 -11.37 3.82 -12.17
C GLU A 32 -11.60 5.12 -11.37
N PRO A 33 -12.84 5.64 -11.31
CA PRO A 33 -13.11 6.88 -10.60
C PRO A 33 -12.90 6.73 -9.09
N ARG A 34 -12.64 7.86 -8.45
CA ARG A 34 -12.54 7.96 -6.99
C ARG A 34 -13.89 7.64 -6.35
N SER A 35 -13.88 6.90 -5.25
CA SER A 35 -15.12 6.55 -4.55
C SER A 35 -15.87 7.80 -4.10
N GLY A 36 -17.18 7.82 -4.34
CA GLY A 36 -18.05 8.94 -4.00
C GLY A 36 -18.02 10.10 -5.00
N PHE A 37 -17.24 10.00 -6.08
CA PHE A 37 -17.29 10.92 -7.21
C PHE A 37 -17.91 10.21 -8.42
N GLY A 38 -18.75 10.94 -9.17
CA GLY A 38 -19.26 10.43 -10.46
C GLY A 38 -18.13 10.20 -11.45
N ALA A 39 -18.38 9.44 -12.53
CA ALA A 39 -17.42 8.97 -13.53
C ALA A 39 -16.75 10.06 -14.40
N TRP A 40 -16.36 11.18 -13.82
CA TRP A 40 -15.76 12.33 -14.48
C TRP A 40 -14.24 12.26 -14.27
N GLY A 41 -13.54 11.65 -15.23
CA GLY A 41 -12.08 11.55 -15.23
C GLY A 41 -11.60 10.12 -15.36
N THR A 42 -11.46 9.64 -16.60
CA THR A 42 -10.93 8.32 -16.94
C THR A 42 -9.40 8.31 -17.09
N ASP A 43 -8.72 9.44 -16.85
CA ASP A 43 -7.28 9.59 -16.97
C ASP A 43 -6.61 9.60 -15.59
N LEU A 44 -6.97 8.61 -14.77
CA LEU A 44 -6.41 8.40 -13.44
C LEU A 44 -5.45 7.21 -13.51
N PRO A 45 -4.23 7.31 -12.96
CA PRO A 45 -3.33 6.17 -12.91
C PRO A 45 -3.89 5.09 -11.98
N GLU A 46 -3.32 3.89 -12.11
CA GLU A 46 -3.40 2.88 -11.06
C GLU A 46 -2.92 3.46 -9.73
N ARG A 47 -3.67 3.20 -8.65
CA ARG A 47 -3.42 3.81 -7.35
C ARG A 47 -4.05 3.05 -6.19
N LEU A 48 -3.66 3.41 -4.98
CA LEU A 48 -4.34 3.05 -3.74
C LEU A 48 -5.18 4.23 -3.28
N GLU A 49 -6.49 4.03 -3.15
CA GLU A 49 -7.38 4.97 -2.50
C GLU A 49 -7.43 4.69 -1.01
N ARG A 50 -7.19 5.71 -0.18
CA ARG A 50 -7.28 5.62 1.27
C ARG A 50 -8.42 6.46 1.80
N ARG A 51 -9.17 5.92 2.75
CA ARG A 51 -10.29 6.61 3.42
C ARG A 51 -10.12 6.59 4.92
N CYS A 52 -10.05 7.77 5.54
CA CYS A 52 -9.97 7.88 7.00
C CYS A 52 -11.22 7.29 7.66
N ALA A 53 -11.02 6.38 8.61
CA ALA A 53 -12.12 5.76 9.35
C ALA A 53 -12.89 6.75 10.26
N ARG A 54 -12.27 7.88 10.62
CA ARG A 54 -12.87 8.90 11.49
C ARG A 54 -13.62 9.98 10.73
N CYS A 55 -12.95 10.68 9.81
CA CYS A 55 -13.53 11.87 9.15
C CYS A 55 -13.96 11.62 7.70
N GLY A 56 -13.79 10.40 7.18
CA GLY A 56 -14.15 10.02 5.82
C GLY A 56 -13.30 10.69 4.72
N PHE A 57 -12.26 11.46 5.09
CA PHE A 57 -11.37 12.08 4.11
C PHE A 57 -10.70 11.01 3.26
N ILE A 58 -10.76 11.20 1.95
CA ILE A 58 -10.12 10.31 0.99
C ILE A 58 -8.78 10.94 0.56
N TRP A 59 -7.74 10.14 0.32
CA TRP A 59 -6.53 10.54 -0.38
C TRP A 59 -5.98 9.36 -1.19
N GLU A 60 -4.96 9.61 -2.01
CA GLU A 60 -4.45 8.64 -2.98
C GLU A 60 -2.94 8.48 -2.81
N GLU A 61 -2.47 7.25 -2.95
CA GLU A 61 -1.06 6.86 -2.87
C GLU A 61 -0.72 5.93 -4.05
N GLN A 62 0.56 5.80 -4.36
CA GLN A 62 1.05 4.82 -5.34
C GLN A 62 0.83 3.39 -4.84
N THR A 63 0.71 2.43 -5.75
CA THR A 63 0.83 1.00 -5.43
C THR A 63 2.25 0.71 -4.93
N ASN A 64 2.37 -0.27 -4.04
CA ASN A 64 3.69 -0.71 -3.60
C ASN A 64 4.38 -1.43 -4.78
N PRO A 65 5.65 -1.14 -5.08
CA PRO A 65 6.36 -1.91 -6.09
C PRO A 65 6.39 -3.39 -5.66
N PRO A 66 6.32 -4.34 -6.61
CA PRO A 66 6.48 -5.75 -6.28
C PRO A 66 7.82 -5.92 -5.55
N VAL A 67 7.79 -6.60 -4.40
CA VAL A 67 9.02 -7.04 -3.76
C VAL A 67 9.63 -8.09 -4.67
N GLU A 68 10.77 -7.78 -5.29
CA GLU A 68 11.63 -8.84 -5.83
C GLU A 68 12.05 -9.66 -4.61
N GLU A 69 11.52 -10.89 -4.48
CA GLU A 69 11.94 -11.84 -3.45
C GLU A 69 13.41 -12.15 -3.70
N THR A 70 14.31 -11.36 -3.10
CA THR A 70 15.69 -11.79 -2.93
C THR A 70 15.63 -12.97 -1.98
N GLU A 71 15.83 -14.17 -2.54
CA GLU A 71 16.03 -15.40 -1.76
C GLU A 71 16.97 -15.07 -0.60
N PRO A 72 16.58 -15.35 0.66
CA PRO A 72 17.45 -15.08 1.79
C PRO A 72 18.76 -15.84 1.55
N ASP A 73 19.87 -15.10 1.53
CA ASP A 73 21.21 -15.67 1.42
C ASP A 73 21.31 -16.76 2.49
N ALA A 74 21.49 -18.01 2.06
CA ALA A 74 21.36 -19.21 2.90
C ALA A 74 22.33 -19.22 4.11
N ALA A 75 23.23 -18.25 4.19
CA ALA A 75 24.17 -18.03 5.27
C ALA A 75 23.54 -17.61 6.61
N GLU A 76 22.33 -17.04 6.65
CA GLU A 76 21.72 -16.52 7.89
C GLU A 76 20.49 -17.30 8.39
N SER A 77 20.26 -18.53 7.92
CA SER A 77 19.17 -19.36 8.47
C SER A 77 19.61 -20.04 9.77
N PRO A 78 19.14 -19.59 10.96
CA PRO A 78 19.42 -20.28 12.23
C PRO A 78 18.79 -21.68 12.31
N TYR A 79 17.97 -22.05 11.32
CA TYR A 79 17.25 -23.32 11.27
C TYR A 79 18.14 -24.52 10.91
N PHE A 80 19.27 -24.31 10.22
CA PHE A 80 20.16 -25.42 9.83
C PHE A 80 21.29 -25.70 10.83
N ALA A 81 21.54 -24.81 11.80
CA ALA A 81 22.65 -24.96 12.74
C ALA A 81 22.42 -26.00 13.86
N ASN A 82 21.19 -26.51 14.02
CA ASN A 82 20.82 -27.38 15.15
C ASN A 82 20.10 -28.68 14.74
N LEU A 83 20.23 -29.17 13.50
CA LEU A 83 19.72 -30.51 13.20
C LEU A 83 20.63 -31.55 13.86
N PRO A 84 20.13 -32.35 14.82
CA PRO A 84 20.90 -33.49 15.33
C PRO A 84 21.08 -34.50 14.21
N ASP A 85 22.31 -35.03 14.07
CA ASP A 85 22.63 -36.20 13.24
C ASP A 85 21.56 -37.26 13.44
N GLN A 86 20.72 -37.46 12.43
CA GLN A 86 19.68 -38.48 12.46
C GLN A 86 20.38 -39.86 12.39
N PRO A 87 19.93 -40.85 13.18
CA PRO A 87 20.58 -42.16 13.31
C PRO A 87 20.54 -43.00 12.02
#